data_AF-A0A5E3WSM9-F1
#
_entry.id   AF-A0A5E3WSM9-F1
#
_cell.length_a   1.000
_cell.length_b   1.000
_cell.length_c   1.000
_cell.angle_alpha   90.00
_cell.angle_beta   90.00
_cell.angle_gamma   90.00
#
_symmetry.space_group_name_H-M   'P 1'
#
loop_
_entity.id
_entity.type
_entity.pdbx_description
1 polymer ?
#
loop_
_entity_poly.entity_id
_entity_poly.type
_entity_poly.pdbx_seq_one_letter_code
_entity_poly.pdbx_strand_id
1 'polypeptide(L)'
;MSKPTLYTFKLSIWSAVTDIARVELKLTDKINTKTIDVVEAENTSPDFIKIAPNATLPALHADGKTYGSTIDVLDYLVKVSDVKVAPATEITTKIHEDSLDPNFMFLAARNDDELAAKAKGFQRILVSTRLGKMQEYAASSEGAAFKSVYDARIEGHSGLLALYDGKAPAEAKAGFFAASQANYDAARAFILDTLPAAITSGPFIAGAEPGVDDFHVAAWLFHVGLCAGAGHVDEGLEKIGNWIGAEVPGKVRALWEAWTRREGWKSTYPDGALH
;
A
#
# COMPACT_ATOMS: atom_id res chain seq x y z
N MET A 1 -9.30 25.81 16.34
CA MET A 1 -9.45 24.99 15.13
C MET A 1 -9.45 23.52 15.55
N SER A 2 -10.25 22.67 14.90
CA SER A 2 -10.26 21.23 15.21
C SER A 2 -8.95 20.58 14.77
N LYS A 3 -8.44 19.61 15.52
CA LYS A 3 -7.25 18.84 15.12
C LYS A 3 -7.51 18.12 13.78
N PRO A 4 -6.54 18.08 12.85
CA PRO A 4 -6.63 17.26 11.65
C PRO A 4 -6.95 15.80 11.96
N THR A 5 -7.70 15.14 11.08
CA THR A 5 -8.05 13.72 11.22
C THR A 5 -7.50 12.93 10.04
N LEU A 6 -6.59 12.00 10.33
CA LEU A 6 -6.04 11.03 9.39
C LEU A 6 -6.90 9.76 9.42
N TYR A 7 -7.45 9.40 8.29
CA TYR A 7 -8.15 8.15 8.07
C TYR A 7 -7.13 7.12 7.57
N THR A 8 -6.97 6.03 8.31
CA THR A 8 -5.95 5.00 8.10
C THR A 8 -6.54 3.59 8.26
N PHE A 9 -5.83 2.58 7.80
CA PHE A 9 -6.10 1.19 8.11
C PHE A 9 -4.78 0.43 8.21
N LYS A 10 -4.61 -0.40 9.25
CA LYS A 10 -3.34 -1.09 9.48
C LYS A 10 -2.91 -1.94 8.27
N LEU A 11 -3.81 -2.71 7.65
CA LEU A 11 -3.48 -3.55 6.49
C LEU A 11 -3.38 -2.75 5.17
N SER A 12 -3.42 -1.41 5.22
CA SER A 12 -3.23 -0.56 4.05
C SER A 12 -1.78 -0.13 3.96
N ILE A 13 -1.10 -0.64 2.92
CA ILE A 13 0.28 -0.35 2.55
C ILE A 13 0.53 1.16 2.52
N TRP A 14 -0.34 1.87 1.82
CA TRP A 14 -0.20 3.31 1.67
C TRP A 14 -0.52 4.06 2.96
N SER A 15 -1.34 3.51 3.84
CA SER A 15 -1.56 4.10 5.17
C SER A 15 -0.33 3.96 6.06
N ALA A 16 0.42 2.86 5.95
CA ALA A 16 1.68 2.64 6.67
C ALA A 16 2.69 3.77 6.41
N VAL A 17 2.75 4.34 5.20
CA VAL A 17 3.57 5.53 4.89
C VAL A 17 3.28 6.66 5.88
N THR A 18 1.98 6.99 6.04
CA THR A 18 1.55 8.10 6.88
C THR A 18 1.59 7.79 8.36
N ASP A 19 1.42 6.52 8.75
CA ASP A 19 1.54 6.09 10.14
C ASP A 19 3.00 6.13 10.61
N ILE A 20 3.95 5.65 9.80
CA ILE A 20 5.38 5.81 10.04
C ILE A 20 5.73 7.30 10.13
N ALA A 21 5.34 8.08 9.11
CA ALA A 21 5.67 9.49 9.04
C ALA A 21 5.11 10.29 10.22
N ARG A 22 3.89 10.01 10.69
CA ARG A 22 3.30 10.71 11.85
C ARG A 22 4.18 10.57 13.11
N VAL A 23 4.79 9.42 13.32
CA VAL A 23 5.67 9.16 14.48
C VAL A 23 7.04 9.81 14.29
N GLU A 24 7.63 9.66 13.10
CA GLU A 24 8.95 10.23 12.79
C GLU A 24 8.93 11.76 12.80
N LEU A 25 7.85 12.36 12.28
CA LEU A 25 7.63 13.81 12.25
C LEU A 25 7.06 14.38 13.55
N LYS A 26 6.92 13.57 14.62
CA LYS A 26 6.43 14.00 15.94
C LYS A 26 5.06 14.69 15.89
N LEU A 27 4.11 14.05 15.21
CA LEU A 27 2.75 14.55 14.98
C LEU A 27 1.66 13.70 15.65
N THR A 28 2.01 12.68 16.44
CA THR A 28 1.06 11.73 17.03
C THR A 28 0.06 12.38 17.98
N ASP A 29 0.43 13.47 18.65
CA ASP A 29 -0.42 14.28 19.53
C ASP A 29 -1.14 15.43 18.80
N LYS A 30 -0.66 15.79 17.60
CA LYS A 30 -1.16 16.89 16.78
C LYS A 30 -2.26 16.45 15.79
N ILE A 31 -2.28 15.18 15.41
CA ILE A 31 -3.18 14.63 14.38
C ILE A 31 -3.94 13.44 14.95
N ASN A 32 -5.28 13.52 14.91
CA ASN A 32 -6.14 12.42 15.29
C ASN A 32 -6.10 11.32 14.22
N THR A 33 -6.27 10.06 14.62
CA THR A 33 -6.47 8.95 13.70
C THR A 33 -7.89 8.42 13.78
N LYS A 34 -8.41 7.96 12.64
CA LYS A 34 -9.63 7.16 12.56
C LYS A 34 -9.39 5.96 11.67
N THR A 35 -9.67 4.78 12.19
CA THR A 35 -9.60 3.54 11.41
C THR A 35 -10.79 3.44 10.48
N ILE A 36 -10.54 3.06 9.23
CA ILE A 36 -11.55 2.73 8.22
C ILE A 36 -11.26 1.31 7.75
N ASP A 37 -12.15 0.36 8.04
CA ASP A 37 -11.93 -1.06 7.74
C ASP A 37 -12.05 -1.33 6.23
N VAL A 38 -10.91 -1.54 5.59
CA VAL A 38 -10.81 -1.80 4.16
C VAL A 38 -11.25 -3.23 3.80
N VAL A 39 -11.21 -4.17 4.74
CA VAL A 39 -11.69 -5.55 4.54
C VAL A 39 -13.21 -5.55 4.42
N GLU A 40 -13.87 -4.77 5.27
CA GLU A 40 -15.33 -4.54 5.25
C GLU A 40 -15.76 -3.47 4.24
N ALA A 41 -14.83 -3.02 3.38
CA ALA A 41 -15.04 -1.99 2.38
C ALA A 41 -15.60 -0.65 2.92
N GLU A 42 -15.35 -0.30 4.18
CA GLU A 42 -15.81 0.95 4.79
C GLU A 42 -15.28 2.19 4.05
N ASN A 43 -14.11 2.08 3.42
CA ASN A 43 -13.52 3.10 2.56
C ASN A 43 -14.36 3.37 1.29
N THR A 44 -15.34 2.53 0.99
CA THR A 44 -16.30 2.70 -0.11
C THR A 44 -17.71 2.99 0.40
N SER A 45 -17.91 3.17 1.71
CA SER A 45 -19.21 3.57 2.24
C SER A 45 -19.61 4.96 1.71
N PRO A 46 -20.91 5.24 1.50
CA PRO A 46 -21.37 6.56 1.06
C PRO A 46 -20.88 7.70 1.94
N ASP A 47 -20.77 7.49 3.25
CA ASP A 47 -20.30 8.51 4.19
C ASP A 47 -18.80 8.76 4.08
N PHE A 48 -17.99 7.72 3.82
CA PHE A 48 -16.57 7.93 3.60
C PHE A 48 -16.27 8.56 2.23
N ILE A 49 -17.02 8.21 1.17
CA ILE A 49 -16.86 8.82 -0.16
C ILE A 49 -17.09 10.34 -0.11
N LYS A 50 -18.04 10.82 0.71
CA LYS A 50 -18.24 12.26 0.94
C LYS A 50 -16.99 12.95 1.52
N ILE A 51 -16.22 12.24 2.33
CA ILE A 51 -14.99 12.74 2.94
C ILE A 51 -13.83 12.66 1.95
N ALA A 52 -13.63 11.49 1.34
CA ALA A 52 -12.57 11.18 0.40
C ALA A 52 -13.17 10.58 -0.90
N PRO A 53 -13.46 11.41 -1.92
CA PRO A 53 -14.18 10.99 -3.13
C PRO A 53 -13.53 9.84 -3.91
N ASN A 54 -12.21 9.67 -3.79
CA ASN A 54 -11.49 8.58 -4.44
C ASN A 54 -11.72 7.23 -3.75
N ALA A 55 -12.33 7.19 -2.56
CA ALA A 55 -12.57 5.98 -1.78
C ALA A 55 -11.28 5.19 -1.49
N THR A 56 -10.19 5.90 -1.18
CA THR A 56 -8.85 5.35 -0.92
C THR A 56 -8.34 5.77 0.44
N LEU A 57 -7.38 5.02 0.96
CA LEU A 57 -6.62 5.34 2.16
C LEU A 57 -5.12 5.43 1.81
N PRO A 58 -4.36 6.26 2.54
CA PRO A 58 -4.81 7.15 3.60
C PRO A 58 -5.56 8.37 3.03
N ALA A 59 -6.35 9.01 3.88
CA ALA A 59 -6.94 10.32 3.58
C ALA A 59 -6.81 11.21 4.82
N LEU A 60 -6.62 12.52 4.62
CA LEU A 60 -6.54 13.47 5.72
C LEU A 60 -7.57 14.56 5.53
N HIS A 61 -8.31 14.89 6.60
CA HIS A 61 -9.15 16.08 6.64
C HIS A 61 -8.56 17.12 7.60
N ALA A 62 -8.28 18.30 7.09
CA ALA A 62 -7.73 19.42 7.84
C ALA A 62 -8.29 20.75 7.31
N ASP A 63 -8.73 21.64 8.20
CA ASP A 63 -9.19 22.99 7.87
C ASP A 63 -10.27 23.03 6.75
N GLY A 64 -11.19 22.06 6.76
CA GLY A 64 -12.25 21.95 5.75
C GLY A 64 -11.79 21.40 4.39
N LYS A 65 -10.51 21.03 4.25
CA LYS A 65 -9.93 20.43 3.05
C LYS A 65 -9.64 18.94 3.27
N THR A 66 -9.88 18.15 2.22
CA THR A 66 -9.43 16.76 2.14
C THR A 66 -8.17 16.63 1.29
N TYR A 67 -7.22 15.85 1.77
CA TYR A 67 -6.04 15.35 1.06
C TYR A 67 -6.28 13.86 0.80
N GLY A 68 -6.42 13.48 -0.47
CA GLY A 68 -6.96 12.18 -0.88
C GLY A 68 -5.95 11.19 -1.43
N SER A 69 -4.68 11.57 -1.49
CA SER A 69 -3.57 10.71 -1.91
C SER A 69 -2.50 10.65 -0.82
N THR A 70 -1.75 9.56 -0.77
CA THR A 70 -0.64 9.39 0.19
C THR A 70 0.40 10.51 0.07
N ILE A 71 0.67 10.97 -1.15
CA ILE A 71 1.60 12.06 -1.44
C ILE A 71 1.07 13.36 -0.82
N ASP A 72 -0.18 13.73 -1.13
CA ASP A 72 -0.80 14.95 -0.60
C ASP A 72 -0.87 14.95 0.94
N VAL A 73 -1.17 13.77 1.53
CA VAL A 73 -1.20 13.60 2.98
C VAL A 73 0.20 13.79 3.56
N LEU A 74 1.22 13.14 3.01
CA LEU A 74 2.58 13.25 3.51
C LEU A 74 3.14 14.68 3.36
N ASP A 75 2.85 15.36 2.25
CA ASP A 75 3.18 16.77 2.05
C ASP A 75 2.56 17.66 3.15
N TYR A 76 1.31 17.40 3.53
CA TYR A 76 0.70 18.09 4.66
C TYR A 76 1.45 17.81 5.97
N LEU A 77 1.75 16.54 6.27
CA LEU A 77 2.46 16.14 7.49
C LEU A 77 3.82 16.85 7.60
N VAL A 78 4.61 16.82 6.52
CA VAL A 78 5.91 17.49 6.47
C VAL A 78 5.77 19.00 6.64
N LYS A 79 4.77 19.62 6.00
CA LYS A 79 4.52 21.06 6.10
C LYS A 79 4.21 21.51 7.52
N VAL A 80 3.43 20.73 8.27
CA VAL A 80 3.01 21.10 9.65
C VAL A 80 4.00 20.63 10.72
N SER A 81 5.01 19.85 10.36
CA SER A 81 6.03 19.39 11.29
C SER A 81 7.18 20.40 11.46
N ASP A 82 7.67 20.45 12.69
CA ASP A 82 8.91 21.14 13.04
C ASP A 82 10.15 20.31 12.62
N VAL A 83 9.99 18.99 12.44
CA VAL A 83 11.03 18.09 11.94
C VAL A 83 11.20 18.31 10.44
N LYS A 84 12.42 18.66 10.01
CA LYS A 84 12.75 18.86 8.60
C LYS A 84 13.32 17.58 8.02
N VAL A 85 12.77 17.20 6.88
CA VAL A 85 13.15 16.01 6.11
C VAL A 85 13.45 16.41 4.67
N ALA A 86 14.24 15.61 3.96
CA ALA A 86 14.49 15.85 2.54
C ALA A 86 13.18 15.76 1.74
N PRO A 87 12.95 16.65 0.75
CA PRO A 87 11.74 16.64 -0.06
C PRO A 87 11.67 15.40 -0.97
N ALA A 88 10.49 15.15 -1.53
CA ALA A 88 10.29 14.10 -2.52
C ALA A 88 11.17 14.31 -3.76
N THR A 89 11.61 13.22 -4.36
CA THR A 89 12.21 13.20 -5.69
C THR A 89 11.34 12.40 -6.67
N GLU A 90 11.88 12.11 -7.85
CA GLU A 90 11.25 11.22 -8.83
C GLU A 90 10.99 9.80 -8.29
N ILE A 91 11.67 9.38 -7.22
CA ILE A 91 11.44 8.07 -6.60
C ILE A 91 10.05 7.96 -5.99
N THR A 92 9.54 9.03 -5.35
CA THR A 92 8.16 9.06 -4.86
C THR A 92 7.17 8.86 -6.00
N THR A 93 7.34 9.53 -7.13
CA THR A 93 6.44 9.31 -8.28
C THR A 93 6.60 7.89 -8.85
N LYS A 94 7.84 7.41 -8.98
CA LYS A 94 8.17 6.10 -9.55
C LYS A 94 7.48 4.98 -8.79
N ILE A 95 7.56 4.98 -7.45
CA ILE A 95 7.02 3.88 -6.63
C ILE A 95 5.48 3.83 -6.60
N HIS A 96 4.81 4.89 -7.07
CA HIS A 96 3.35 4.96 -7.24
C HIS A 96 2.88 4.65 -8.67
N GLU A 97 3.78 4.28 -9.59
CA GLU A 97 3.37 3.81 -10.91
C GLU A 97 2.58 2.49 -10.82
N ASP A 98 1.56 2.31 -11.65
CA ASP A 98 0.73 1.09 -11.69
C ASP A 98 1.57 -0.20 -11.86
N SER A 99 2.69 -0.11 -12.58
CA SER A 99 3.61 -1.23 -12.77
C SER A 99 4.23 -1.73 -11.47
N LEU A 100 4.27 -0.89 -10.43
CA LEU A 100 4.81 -1.19 -9.10
C LEU A 100 3.71 -1.27 -8.03
N ASP A 101 2.42 -1.29 -8.40
CA ASP A 101 1.33 -1.32 -7.40
C ASP A 101 1.43 -2.56 -6.50
N PRO A 102 1.71 -2.38 -5.20
CA PRO A 102 1.88 -3.49 -4.29
C PRO A 102 0.52 -4.11 -3.88
N ASN A 103 -0.60 -3.39 -4.01
CA ASN A 103 -1.93 -3.98 -3.79
C ASN A 103 -2.29 -4.96 -4.90
N PHE A 104 -1.98 -4.62 -6.15
CA PHE A 104 -2.08 -5.56 -7.26
C PHE A 104 -1.17 -6.76 -7.03
N MET A 105 0.10 -6.54 -6.65
CA MET A 105 1.05 -7.63 -6.34
C MET A 105 0.50 -8.62 -5.31
N PHE A 106 -0.17 -8.13 -4.26
CA PHE A 106 -0.76 -8.96 -3.21
C PHE A 106 -1.88 -9.88 -3.72
N LEU A 107 -2.66 -9.40 -4.69
CA LEU A 107 -3.79 -10.11 -5.29
C LEU A 107 -3.39 -10.94 -6.53
N ALA A 108 -2.28 -10.58 -7.16
CA ALA A 108 -1.76 -11.16 -8.38
C ALA A 108 -1.39 -12.65 -8.22
N ALA A 109 -1.40 -13.36 -9.35
CA ALA A 109 -0.89 -14.72 -9.47
C ALA A 109 -0.25 -14.88 -10.85
N ARG A 110 0.96 -15.41 -10.90
CA ARG A 110 1.74 -15.55 -12.14
C ARG A 110 1.49 -16.88 -12.87
N ASN A 111 0.88 -17.83 -12.17
CA ASN A 111 0.61 -19.17 -12.66
C ASN A 111 -0.57 -19.81 -11.91
N ASP A 112 -0.93 -21.02 -12.34
CA ASP A 112 -2.04 -21.78 -11.79
C ASP A 112 -1.89 -22.13 -10.31
N ASP A 113 -0.67 -22.48 -9.87
CA ASP A 113 -0.41 -22.87 -8.48
C ASP A 113 -0.59 -21.68 -7.53
N GLU A 114 -0.07 -20.51 -7.92
CA GLU A 114 -0.27 -19.27 -7.18
C GLU A 114 -1.75 -18.87 -7.15
N LEU A 115 -2.45 -18.98 -8.27
CA LEU A 115 -3.87 -18.67 -8.35
C LEU A 115 -4.69 -19.59 -7.43
N ALA A 116 -4.40 -20.90 -7.45
CA ALA A 116 -5.05 -21.89 -6.61
C ALA A 116 -4.76 -21.67 -5.12
N ALA A 117 -3.55 -21.21 -4.76
CA ALA A 117 -3.21 -20.83 -3.40
C ALA A 117 -4.00 -19.59 -2.95
N LYS A 118 -4.05 -18.54 -3.78
CA LYS A 118 -4.78 -17.29 -3.51
C LYS A 118 -6.29 -17.50 -3.41
N ALA A 119 -6.84 -18.40 -4.23
CA ALA A 119 -8.24 -18.82 -4.17
C ALA A 119 -8.63 -19.47 -2.83
N LYS A 120 -7.68 -20.02 -2.09
CA LYS A 120 -7.90 -20.62 -0.75
C LYS A 120 -7.50 -19.69 0.40
N GLY A 121 -6.89 -18.55 0.08
CA GLY A 121 -6.28 -17.64 1.04
C GLY A 121 -7.14 -16.43 1.39
N PHE A 122 -6.54 -15.53 2.18
CA PHE A 122 -7.14 -14.28 2.58
C PHE A 122 -7.49 -13.37 1.40
N GLN A 123 -6.76 -13.47 0.28
CA GLN A 123 -6.99 -12.64 -0.90
C GLN A 123 -8.37 -12.87 -1.51
N ARG A 124 -8.81 -14.13 -1.66
CA ARG A 124 -10.17 -14.41 -2.12
C ARG A 124 -11.21 -13.90 -1.13
N ILE A 125 -10.98 -14.10 0.18
CA ILE A 125 -11.88 -13.61 1.24
C ILE A 125 -12.04 -12.10 1.12
N LEU A 126 -10.93 -11.35 1.10
CA LEU A 126 -10.88 -9.90 0.95
C LEU A 126 -11.68 -9.44 -0.27
N VAL A 127 -11.45 -10.02 -1.44
CA VAL A 127 -12.15 -9.63 -2.67
C VAL A 127 -13.65 -9.91 -2.57
N SER A 128 -14.04 -11.08 -2.05
CA SER A 128 -15.45 -11.47 -1.93
C SER A 128 -16.23 -10.63 -0.91
N THR A 129 -15.65 -10.37 0.27
CA THR A 129 -16.26 -9.53 1.31
C THR A 129 -16.49 -8.12 0.78
N ARG A 130 -15.45 -7.54 0.16
CA ARG A 130 -15.54 -6.20 -0.41
C ARG A 130 -16.55 -6.10 -1.54
N LEU A 131 -16.60 -7.09 -2.42
CA LEU A 131 -17.58 -7.12 -3.50
C LEU A 131 -19.01 -7.11 -2.95
N GLY A 132 -19.32 -7.96 -1.97
CA GLY A 132 -20.64 -8.00 -1.33
C GLY A 132 -21.02 -6.68 -0.67
N LYS A 133 -20.07 -6.05 0.05
CA LYS A 133 -20.29 -4.75 0.70
C LYS A 133 -20.48 -3.61 -0.29
N MET A 134 -19.69 -3.55 -1.36
CA MET A 134 -19.89 -2.54 -2.40
C MET A 134 -21.23 -2.71 -3.12
N GLN A 135 -21.70 -3.93 -3.35
CA GLN A 135 -23.02 -4.19 -3.91
C GLN A 135 -24.14 -3.75 -2.96
N GLU A 136 -24.00 -4.01 -1.66
CA GLU A 136 -24.91 -3.52 -0.61
C GLU A 136 -24.99 -1.98 -0.63
N TYR A 137 -23.83 -1.30 -0.63
CA TYR A 137 -23.79 0.16 -0.69
C TYR A 137 -24.36 0.70 -2.00
N ALA A 138 -24.03 0.12 -3.15
CA ALA A 138 -24.53 0.56 -4.45
C ALA A 138 -26.06 0.44 -4.58
N ALA A 139 -26.67 -0.52 -3.87
CA ALA A 139 -28.11 -0.71 -3.83
C ALA A 139 -28.84 0.22 -2.84
N SER A 140 -28.12 0.90 -1.95
CA SER A 140 -28.70 1.84 -0.98
C SER A 140 -29.12 3.17 -1.60
N SER A 141 -30.05 3.87 -0.96
CA SER A 141 -30.48 5.22 -1.36
C SER A 141 -29.32 6.22 -1.42
N GLU A 142 -28.43 6.15 -0.43
CA GLU A 142 -27.27 7.03 -0.29
C GLU A 142 -26.19 6.69 -1.33
N GLY A 143 -26.04 5.41 -1.68
CA GLY A 143 -25.08 4.94 -2.66
C GLY A 143 -25.43 5.30 -4.10
N ALA A 144 -26.71 5.56 -4.40
CA ALA A 144 -27.16 5.97 -5.74
C ALA A 144 -26.41 7.20 -6.27
N ALA A 145 -26.01 8.12 -5.39
CA ALA A 145 -25.23 9.32 -5.74
C ALA A 145 -23.78 9.01 -6.18
N PHE A 146 -23.27 7.81 -5.89
CA PHE A 146 -21.88 7.39 -6.15
C PHE A 146 -21.79 6.23 -7.13
N LYS A 147 -22.81 6.07 -8.00
CA LYS A 147 -22.89 4.95 -8.95
C LYS A 147 -21.61 4.74 -9.77
N SER A 148 -21.01 5.83 -10.28
CA SER A 148 -19.77 5.75 -11.06
C SER A 148 -18.58 5.21 -10.27
N VAL A 149 -18.52 5.47 -8.95
CA VAL A 149 -17.48 4.92 -8.07
C VAL A 149 -17.68 3.42 -7.88
N TYR A 150 -18.93 2.97 -7.73
CA TYR A 150 -19.23 1.57 -7.51
C TYR A 150 -19.09 0.71 -8.76
N ASP A 151 -19.58 1.16 -9.92
CA ASP A 151 -19.64 0.35 -11.15
C ASP A 151 -18.26 -0.25 -11.50
N ALA A 152 -17.23 0.61 -11.63
CA ALA A 152 -15.88 0.17 -11.98
C ALA A 152 -15.24 -0.74 -10.92
N ARG A 153 -15.48 -0.45 -9.62
CA ARG A 153 -14.91 -1.23 -8.52
C ARG A 153 -15.56 -2.61 -8.41
N ILE A 154 -16.88 -2.67 -8.57
CA ILE A 154 -17.66 -3.92 -8.59
C ILE A 154 -17.24 -4.77 -9.79
N GLU A 155 -17.07 -4.17 -10.97
CA GLU A 155 -16.60 -4.87 -12.16
C GLU A 155 -15.22 -5.50 -11.93
N GLY A 156 -14.24 -4.72 -11.45
CA GLY A 156 -12.90 -5.23 -11.17
C GLY A 156 -12.88 -6.36 -10.13
N HIS A 157 -13.61 -6.21 -9.02
CA HIS A 157 -13.68 -7.25 -7.98
C HIS A 157 -14.44 -8.49 -8.46
N SER A 158 -15.47 -8.33 -9.29
CA SER A 158 -16.20 -9.45 -9.88
C SER A 158 -15.32 -10.24 -10.84
N GLY A 159 -14.53 -9.56 -11.68
CA GLY A 159 -13.56 -10.19 -12.58
C GLY A 159 -12.49 -10.98 -11.81
N LEU A 160 -11.92 -10.38 -10.77
CA LEU A 160 -10.92 -11.05 -9.93
C LEU A 160 -11.50 -12.24 -9.15
N LEU A 161 -12.72 -12.12 -8.61
CA LEU A 161 -13.38 -13.22 -7.94
C LEU A 161 -13.68 -14.37 -8.92
N ALA A 162 -14.06 -14.05 -10.16
CA ALA A 162 -14.27 -15.06 -11.20
C ALA A 162 -12.97 -15.81 -11.55
N LEU A 163 -11.81 -15.15 -11.51
CA LEU A 163 -10.51 -15.81 -11.66
C LEU A 163 -10.26 -16.80 -10.52
N TYR A 164 -10.43 -16.37 -9.26
CA TYR A 164 -10.25 -17.25 -8.10
C TYR A 164 -11.24 -18.42 -8.05
N ASP A 165 -12.46 -18.21 -8.51
CA ASP A 165 -13.50 -19.25 -8.58
C ASP A 165 -13.34 -20.21 -9.77
N GLY A 166 -12.36 -19.99 -10.66
CA GLY A 166 -12.18 -20.78 -11.88
C GLY A 166 -13.30 -20.60 -12.90
N LYS A 167 -14.00 -19.45 -12.86
CA LYS A 167 -15.14 -19.11 -13.74
C LYS A 167 -14.77 -18.12 -14.84
N ALA A 168 -13.58 -17.50 -14.76
CA ALA A 168 -13.13 -16.54 -15.74
C ALA A 168 -12.78 -17.22 -17.09
N PRO A 169 -12.98 -16.53 -18.24
CA PRO A 169 -12.51 -17.00 -19.54
C PRO A 169 -11.00 -17.25 -19.57
N ALA A 170 -10.55 -18.19 -20.41
CA ALA A 170 -9.13 -18.52 -20.56
C ALA A 170 -8.28 -17.30 -20.96
N GLU A 171 -8.80 -16.45 -21.86
CA GLU A 171 -8.15 -15.21 -22.30
C GLU A 171 -7.93 -14.24 -21.11
N ALA A 172 -8.95 -14.06 -20.27
CA ALA A 172 -8.86 -13.19 -19.10
C ALA A 172 -7.84 -13.71 -18.08
N LYS A 173 -7.78 -15.03 -17.89
CA LYS A 173 -6.79 -15.68 -17.04
C LYS A 173 -5.36 -15.52 -17.57
N ALA A 174 -5.16 -15.70 -18.87
CA ALA A 174 -3.87 -15.49 -19.52
C ALA A 174 -3.41 -14.03 -19.38
N GLY A 175 -4.31 -13.06 -19.61
CA GLY A 175 -4.05 -11.64 -19.43
C GLY A 175 -3.70 -11.28 -17.98
N PHE A 176 -4.41 -11.87 -17.00
CA PHE A 176 -4.11 -11.69 -15.58
C PHE A 176 -2.73 -12.21 -15.20
N PHE A 177 -2.32 -13.39 -15.70
CA PHE A 177 -0.99 -13.94 -15.47
C PHE A 177 0.10 -13.08 -16.09
N ALA A 178 -0.11 -12.60 -17.32
CA ALA A 178 0.82 -11.69 -17.99
C ALA A 178 1.00 -10.38 -17.23
N ALA A 179 -0.09 -9.75 -16.79
CA ALA A 179 -0.05 -8.54 -15.97
C ALA A 179 0.64 -8.78 -14.62
N SER A 180 0.34 -9.90 -13.97
CA SER A 180 0.98 -10.33 -12.72
C SER A 180 2.49 -10.47 -12.89
N GLN A 181 2.94 -11.15 -13.95
CA GLN A 181 4.36 -11.32 -14.22
C GLN A 181 5.05 -9.97 -14.48
N ALA A 182 4.42 -9.08 -15.27
CA ALA A 182 4.97 -7.76 -15.56
C ALA A 182 5.14 -6.90 -14.30
N ASN A 183 4.17 -6.92 -13.39
CA ASN A 183 4.27 -6.21 -12.10
C ASN A 183 5.40 -6.76 -11.22
N TYR A 184 5.52 -8.09 -11.14
CA TYR A 184 6.60 -8.74 -10.39
C TYR A 184 7.97 -8.45 -11.01
N ASP A 185 8.10 -8.44 -12.33
CA ASP A 185 9.34 -8.12 -13.04
C ASP A 185 9.72 -6.64 -12.85
N ALA A 186 8.76 -5.73 -12.87
CA ALA A 186 8.98 -4.32 -12.59
C ALA A 186 9.48 -4.10 -11.15
N ALA A 187 8.84 -4.74 -10.16
CA ALA A 187 9.26 -4.65 -8.77
C ALA A 187 10.65 -5.26 -8.55
N ARG A 188 10.95 -6.37 -9.22
CA ARG A 188 12.29 -6.98 -9.24
C ARG A 188 13.33 -6.00 -9.79
N ALA A 189 13.08 -5.37 -10.93
CA ALA A 189 13.97 -4.37 -11.52
C ALA A 189 14.14 -3.14 -10.61
N PHE A 190 13.06 -2.70 -9.95
CA PHE A 190 13.15 -1.61 -8.99
C PHE A 190 14.08 -1.93 -7.81
N ILE A 191 13.96 -3.14 -7.24
CA ILE A 191 14.79 -3.58 -6.11
C ILE A 191 16.25 -3.79 -6.52
N LEU A 192 16.50 -4.36 -7.69
CA LEU A 192 17.85 -4.70 -8.14
C LEU A 192 18.61 -3.49 -8.68
N ASP A 193 17.92 -2.55 -9.35
CA ASP A 193 18.57 -1.52 -10.14
C ASP A 193 18.19 -0.11 -9.66
N THR A 194 16.91 0.24 -9.63
CA THR A 194 16.46 1.62 -9.38
C THR A 194 16.72 2.08 -7.95
N LEU A 195 16.28 1.30 -6.95
CA LEU A 195 16.41 1.64 -5.55
C LEU A 195 17.88 1.75 -5.08
N PRO A 196 18.78 0.79 -5.35
CA PRO A 196 20.18 0.92 -4.94
C PRO A 196 20.92 2.05 -5.68
N ALA A 197 20.49 2.44 -6.88
CA ALA A 197 21.02 3.62 -7.57
C ALA A 197 20.59 4.93 -6.90
N ALA A 198 19.36 4.99 -6.36
CA ALA A 198 18.84 6.15 -5.65
C ALA A 198 19.54 6.41 -4.30
N ILE A 199 20.03 5.36 -3.64
CA ILE A 199 20.74 5.48 -2.37
C ILE A 199 22.21 5.86 -2.63
N THR A 200 22.53 7.15 -2.52
CA THR A 200 23.87 7.69 -2.84
C THR A 200 24.77 7.83 -1.61
N SER A 201 24.20 8.17 -0.46
CA SER A 201 24.93 8.36 0.80
C SER A 201 24.06 7.84 1.96
N GLY A 202 24.68 7.20 2.96
CA GLY A 202 23.95 6.65 4.11
C GLY A 202 23.01 5.48 3.77
N PRO A 203 22.20 5.02 4.76
CA PRO A 203 21.29 3.91 4.57
C PRO A 203 19.95 4.31 3.94
N PHE A 204 19.62 5.60 3.91
CA PHE A 204 18.37 6.14 3.33
C PHE A 204 18.65 6.80 1.98
N ILE A 205 17.62 6.94 1.14
CA ILE A 205 17.67 7.70 -0.11
C ILE A 205 18.09 9.14 0.19
N ALA A 206 17.54 9.72 1.25
CA ALA A 206 17.82 11.08 1.69
C ALA A 206 19.16 11.28 2.41
N GLY A 207 19.96 10.22 2.64
CA GLY A 207 21.22 10.32 3.36
C GLY A 207 21.26 9.54 4.67
N ALA A 208 21.69 10.23 5.73
CA ALA A 208 21.81 9.66 7.08
C ALA A 208 20.46 9.51 7.80
N GLU A 209 19.48 10.33 7.47
CA GLU A 209 18.12 10.33 8.02
C GLU A 209 17.09 10.20 6.90
N PRO A 210 15.90 9.63 7.14
CA PRO A 210 14.90 9.41 6.11
C PRO A 210 14.27 10.72 5.62
N GLY A 211 13.99 10.76 4.31
CA GLY A 211 13.23 11.80 3.63
C GLY A 211 11.83 11.35 3.23
N VAL A 212 11.16 12.18 2.42
CA VAL A 212 9.84 11.86 1.86
C VAL A 212 9.86 10.55 1.05
N ASP A 213 10.85 10.36 0.17
CA ASP A 213 10.98 9.14 -0.63
C ASP A 213 11.11 7.89 0.25
N ASP A 214 11.86 7.98 1.36
CA ASP A 214 12.11 6.87 2.24
C ASP A 214 10.83 6.37 2.93
N PHE A 215 9.89 7.24 3.30
CA PHE A 215 8.61 6.82 3.88
C PHE A 215 7.79 5.98 2.90
N HIS A 216 7.75 6.39 1.63
CA HIS A 216 7.04 5.66 0.59
C HIS A 216 7.70 4.32 0.26
N VAL A 217 9.03 4.34 0.07
CA VAL A 217 9.81 3.15 -0.26
C VAL A 217 9.80 2.14 0.88
N ALA A 218 9.85 2.58 2.14
CA ALA A 218 9.76 1.69 3.29
C ALA A 218 8.48 0.86 3.25
N ALA A 219 7.32 1.53 3.25
CA ALA A 219 6.03 0.85 3.27
C ALA A 219 5.87 -0.11 2.08
N TRP A 220 6.30 0.32 0.88
CA TRP A 220 6.29 -0.53 -0.31
C TRP A 220 7.18 -1.76 -0.14
N LEU A 221 8.44 -1.59 0.28
CA LEU A 221 9.42 -2.67 0.37
C LEU A 221 9.02 -3.72 1.41
N PHE A 222 8.52 -3.29 2.58
CA PHE A 222 8.03 -4.22 3.60
C PHE A 222 6.82 -5.02 3.11
N HIS A 223 5.92 -4.40 2.33
CA HIS A 223 4.81 -5.12 1.72
C HIS A 223 5.25 -6.08 0.60
N VAL A 224 6.28 -5.73 -0.18
CA VAL A 224 6.89 -6.67 -1.12
C VAL A 224 7.47 -7.88 -0.38
N GLY A 225 8.04 -7.69 0.81
CA GLY A 225 8.41 -8.78 1.72
C GLY A 225 7.24 -9.71 2.06
N LEU A 226 6.09 -9.13 2.41
CA LEU A 226 4.85 -9.90 2.63
C LEU A 226 4.42 -10.67 1.38
N CYS A 227 4.43 -10.04 0.21
CA CYS A 227 4.09 -10.68 -1.07
C CYS A 227 5.06 -11.82 -1.43
N ALA A 228 6.33 -11.71 -1.04
CA ALA A 228 7.33 -12.77 -1.16
C ALA A 228 7.14 -13.91 -0.13
N GLY A 229 6.17 -13.78 0.78
CA GLY A 229 5.79 -14.80 1.75
C GLY A 229 6.44 -14.65 3.12
N ALA A 230 6.97 -13.48 3.47
CA ALA A 230 7.46 -13.21 4.82
C ALA A 230 6.28 -12.85 5.75
N GLY A 231 6.16 -13.53 6.87
CA GLY A 231 5.21 -13.15 7.94
C GLY A 231 5.83 -12.19 8.96
N HIS A 232 7.16 -12.23 9.06
CA HIS A 232 7.93 -11.44 10.01
C HIS A 232 9.10 -10.75 9.32
N VAL A 233 9.50 -9.59 9.85
CA VAL A 233 10.55 -8.76 9.26
C VAL A 233 11.91 -9.45 9.14
N ASP A 234 12.21 -10.38 10.04
CA ASP A 234 13.44 -11.16 10.03
C ASP A 234 13.54 -12.11 8.82
N GLU A 235 12.40 -12.50 8.25
CA GLU A 235 12.33 -13.37 7.07
C GLU A 235 12.36 -12.56 5.76
N GLY A 236 12.04 -11.25 5.83
CA GLY A 236 11.72 -10.44 4.66
C GLY A 236 12.79 -10.43 3.59
N LEU A 237 14.05 -10.16 3.96
CA LEU A 237 15.15 -10.09 3.00
C LEU A 237 15.46 -11.45 2.36
N GLU A 238 15.35 -12.54 3.12
CA GLU A 238 15.54 -13.90 2.58
C GLU A 238 14.43 -14.23 1.57
N LYS A 239 13.17 -13.98 1.94
CA LYS A 239 12.01 -14.22 1.07
C LYS A 239 12.06 -13.39 -0.20
N ILE A 240 12.40 -12.10 -0.10
CA ILE A 240 12.60 -11.23 -1.27
C ILE A 240 13.72 -11.79 -2.15
N GLY A 241 14.88 -12.15 -1.58
CA GLY A 241 16.00 -12.73 -2.33
C GLY A 241 15.63 -14.00 -3.10
N ASN A 242 14.94 -14.92 -2.43
CA ASN A 242 14.44 -16.16 -3.03
C ASN A 242 13.45 -15.86 -4.17
N TRP A 243 12.56 -14.90 -3.98
CA TRP A 243 11.59 -14.50 -5.00
C TRP A 243 12.25 -13.86 -6.23
N ILE A 244 13.16 -12.91 -6.04
CA ILE A 244 13.84 -12.22 -7.16
C ILE A 244 14.89 -13.10 -7.86
N GLY A 245 15.25 -14.24 -7.25
CA GLY A 245 16.27 -15.17 -7.76
C GLY A 245 17.69 -14.60 -7.70
N ALA A 246 17.95 -13.69 -6.77
CA ALA A 246 19.23 -13.00 -6.60
C ALA A 246 19.40 -12.51 -5.16
N GLU A 247 20.63 -12.19 -4.76
CA GLU A 247 20.84 -11.53 -3.47
C GLU A 247 20.26 -10.11 -3.49
N VAL A 248 19.57 -9.72 -2.40
CA VAL A 248 19.10 -8.34 -2.23
C VAL A 248 20.31 -7.40 -2.14
N PRO A 249 20.37 -6.33 -2.98
CA PRO A 249 21.53 -5.44 -2.99
C PRO A 249 21.86 -4.86 -1.61
N GLY A 250 23.15 -4.77 -1.28
CA GLY A 250 23.61 -4.35 0.06
C GLY A 250 23.05 -3.01 0.52
N LYS A 251 22.83 -2.05 -0.39
CA LYS A 251 22.19 -0.76 -0.08
C LYS A 251 20.71 -0.92 0.31
N VAL A 252 19.98 -1.81 -0.37
CA VAL A 252 18.57 -2.10 -0.06
C VAL A 252 18.46 -2.85 1.27
N ARG A 253 19.40 -3.77 1.54
CA ARG A 253 19.53 -4.41 2.85
C ARG A 253 19.77 -3.39 3.96
N ALA A 254 20.71 -2.46 3.78
CA ALA A 254 20.99 -1.41 4.75
C ALA A 254 19.77 -0.50 4.99
N LEU A 255 19.01 -0.16 3.94
CA LEU A 255 17.76 0.59 4.05
C LEU A 255 16.73 -0.17 4.91
N TRP A 256 16.51 -1.46 4.61
CA TRP A 256 15.62 -2.33 5.37
C TRP A 256 16.00 -2.33 6.86
N GLU A 257 17.25 -2.67 7.17
CA GLU A 257 17.76 -2.75 8.54
C GLU A 257 17.75 -1.42 9.29
N ALA A 258 17.91 -0.29 8.58
CA ALA A 258 17.81 1.02 9.18
C ALA A 258 16.37 1.33 9.59
N TRP A 259 15.38 1.00 8.74
CA TRP A 259 13.96 1.22 9.03
C TRP A 259 13.45 0.40 10.22
N THR A 260 13.82 -0.88 10.33
CA THR A 260 13.31 -1.75 11.41
C THR A 260 13.70 -1.29 12.82
N ARG A 261 14.74 -0.45 12.92
CA ARG A 261 15.21 0.12 14.19
C ARG A 261 14.46 1.39 14.58
N ARG A 262 13.71 2.01 13.66
CA ARG A 262 13.03 3.29 13.89
C ARG A 262 11.69 3.11 14.60
N GLU A 263 11.34 4.10 15.42
CA GLU A 263 10.13 4.06 16.24
C GLU A 263 8.85 4.14 15.41
N GLY A 264 8.84 4.92 14.31
CA GLY A 264 7.69 4.98 13.42
C GLY A 264 7.43 3.67 12.70
N TRP A 265 8.48 2.93 12.37
CA TRP A 265 8.34 1.58 11.82
C TRP A 265 7.78 0.62 12.87
N LYS A 266 8.40 0.53 14.06
CA LYS A 266 7.95 -0.38 15.14
C LYS A 266 6.52 -0.10 15.58
N SER A 267 6.12 1.16 15.60
CA SER A 267 4.74 1.56 15.93
C SER A 267 3.74 1.12 14.87
N THR A 268 4.16 1.00 13.61
CA THR A 268 3.31 0.57 12.48
C THR A 268 3.29 -0.94 12.37
N TYR A 269 4.44 -1.60 12.54
CA TYR A 269 4.65 -3.05 12.48
C TYR A 269 5.03 -3.59 13.87
N PRO A 270 4.07 -3.67 14.81
CA PRO A 270 4.33 -4.17 16.14
C PRO A 270 4.85 -5.61 16.07
N ASP A 271 5.80 -5.94 16.95
CA ASP A 271 6.43 -7.25 17.03
C ASP A 271 7.03 -7.74 15.70
N GLY A 272 7.37 -6.82 14.80
CA GLY A 272 7.96 -7.14 13.51
C GLY A 272 7.04 -7.80 12.50
N ALA A 273 5.72 -7.84 12.76
CA ALA A 273 4.74 -8.48 11.91
C ALA A 273 4.46 -7.68 10.62
N LEU A 274 4.75 -8.29 9.47
CA LEU A 274 4.42 -7.71 8.17
C LEU A 274 2.95 -7.97 7.85
N HIS A 275 2.28 -6.97 7.27
CA HIS A 275 0.84 -6.99 7.00
C HIS A 275 0.45 -6.09 5.84
#